data_AF-A0A7L1EDS8-F1
#
_entry.id   AF-A0A7L1EDS8-F1
#
_cell.length_a   1.000
_cell.length_b   1.000
_cell.length_c   1.000
_cell.angle_alpha   90.00
_cell.angle_beta   90.00
_cell.angle_gamma   90.00
#
_symmetry.space_group_name_H-M   'P 1'
#
loop_
_entity.id
_entity.type
_entity.pdbx_description
1 polymer ?
#
loop_
_entity_poly.entity_id
_entity_poly.type
_entity_poly.pdbx_seq_one_letter_code
_entity_poly.pdbx_strand_id
1 'polypeptide(L)'
;LVSAMNRVQLLGRVGQDPIMRQVEGKNPVTIFSLATNEMWRTGDSEVGQGAVLLLCTLGDISQKTTWHRISVFRPGLRDVTYQYVRKG
;
A
#
# COMPACT_ATOMS: atom_id res chain seq x y z
N LEU A 1 -23.12 -22.28 -3.48
CA LEU A 1 -22.14 -21.30 -4.00
C LEU A 1 -21.39 -20.73 -2.81
N VAL A 2 -20.07 -20.94 -2.72
CA VAL A 2 -19.26 -20.40 -1.63
C VAL A 2 -19.11 -18.90 -1.85
N SER A 3 -19.56 -18.09 -0.90
CA SER A 3 -19.34 -16.64 -0.91
C SER A 3 -17.93 -16.37 -0.38
N ALA A 4 -17.09 -15.70 -1.16
CA ALA A 4 -15.76 -15.28 -0.76
C ALA A 4 -15.68 -13.75 -0.78
N MET A 5 -15.11 -13.15 0.27
CA MET A 5 -14.93 -11.72 0.39
C MET A 5 -13.48 -11.34 0.03
N ASN A 6 -13.31 -10.47 -0.96
CA ASN A 6 -12.03 -9.86 -1.29
C ASN A 6 -12.19 -8.33 -1.25
N ARG A 7 -11.66 -7.71 -0.18
CA ARG A 7 -11.72 -6.26 0.05
C ARG A 7 -10.39 -5.79 0.63
N VAL A 8 -9.83 -4.73 0.04
CA VAL A 8 -8.60 -4.08 0.50
C VAL A 8 -8.90 -2.61 0.76
N GLN A 9 -8.41 -2.07 1.89
CA GLN A 9 -8.47 -0.65 2.22
C GLN A 9 -7.05 -0.17 2.54
N LEU A 10 -6.59 0.86 1.83
CA LEU A 10 -5.25 1.42 1.99
C LEU A 10 -5.35 2.92 2.25
N LEU A 11 -4.48 3.43 3.11
CA LEU A 11 -4.25 4.84 3.33
C LEU A 11 -2.76 5.11 3.17
N GLY A 12 -2.40 6.04 2.29
CA GLY A 12 -1.02 6.21 1.89
C GLY A 12 -0.81 7.45 1.02
N ARG A 13 0.41 7.58 0.50
CA ARG A 13 0.83 8.70 -0.36
C ARG A 13 1.00 8.27 -1.80
N VAL A 14 0.66 9.16 -2.73
CA VAL A 14 0.75 8.86 -4.16
C VAL A 14 2.17 9.08 -4.65
N GLY A 15 2.80 8.04 -5.20
CA GLY A 15 4.21 8.09 -5.59
C GLY A 15 4.50 8.86 -6.88
N GLN A 16 3.52 8.90 -7.79
CA GLN A 16 3.63 9.51 -9.11
C GLN A 16 2.24 9.95 -9.59
N ASP A 17 2.20 10.96 -10.46
CA ASP A 17 0.94 11.38 -11.07
C ASP A 17 0.27 10.19 -11.79
N PRO A 18 -1.07 10.07 -11.73
CA PRO A 18 -1.78 9.00 -12.41
C PRO A 18 -1.59 9.05 -13.93
N ILE A 19 -1.37 7.88 -14.52
CA ILE A 19 -1.22 7.72 -15.96
C ILE A 19 -2.47 7.03 -16.49
N MET A 20 -3.15 7.66 -17.45
CA MET A 20 -4.22 7.03 -18.21
C MET A 20 -3.60 6.23 -19.38
N ARG A 21 -3.81 4.92 -19.38
CA ARG A 21 -3.44 4.04 -20.49
C ARG A 21 -4.69 3.64 -21.26
N GLN A 22 -4.70 3.89 -22.56
CA GLN A 22 -5.70 3.41 -23.49
C GLN A 22 -5.01 2.56 -24.55
N VAL A 23 -5.46 1.32 -24.70
CA VAL A 23 -4.99 0.40 -25.73
C VAL A 23 -6.13 0.23 -26.73
N GLU A 24 -5.82 0.19 -28.02
CA GLU A 24 -6.82 -0.02 -29.07
C GLU A 24 -7.65 -1.28 -28.79
N GLY A 25 -8.98 -1.15 -28.91
CA GLY A 25 -9.93 -2.22 -28.59
C GLY A 25 -10.08 -2.54 -27.09
N LYS A 26 -9.46 -1.79 -26.16
CA LYS A 26 -9.61 -1.99 -24.70
C LYS A 26 -10.08 -0.74 -23.97
N ASN A 27 -10.78 -0.97 -22.86
CA ASN A 27 -11.21 0.10 -21.97
C ASN A 27 -10.00 0.82 -21.35
N PRO A 28 -10.02 2.17 -21.27
CA PRO A 28 -8.95 2.91 -20.61
C PRO A 28 -8.83 2.53 -19.14
N VAL A 29 -7.61 2.61 -18.61
CA VAL A 29 -7.28 2.37 -17.20
C VAL A 29 -6.40 3.49 -16.66
N THR A 30 -6.72 4.01 -15.48
CA THR A 30 -5.86 4.97 -14.76
C THR A 30 -5.00 4.20 -13.76
N ILE A 31 -3.69 4.40 -13.81
CA ILE A 31 -2.71 3.66 -13.00
C ILE A 31 -1.86 4.65 -12.20
N PHE A 32 -1.64 4.36 -10.91
CA PHE A 32 -0.72 5.09 -10.05
C PHE A 32 -0.12 4.17 -8.97
N SER A 33 0.89 4.64 -8.25
CA SER A 33 1.45 3.93 -7.09
C SER A 33 1.07 4.60 -5.77
N LEU A 34 0.85 3.78 -4.74
CA LEU A 34 0.53 4.22 -3.38
C LEU A 34 1.52 3.63 -2.38
N ALA A 35 2.22 4.47 -1.63
CA ALA A 35 3.08 4.06 -0.53
C ALA A 35 2.28 3.98 0.77
N THR A 36 2.36 2.84 1.47
CA THR A 36 1.96 2.72 2.88
C THR A 36 3.19 2.45 3.74
N ASN A 37 3.14 2.83 5.02
CA ASN A 37 4.23 2.59 5.97
C ASN A 37 3.69 1.75 7.14
N GLU A 38 4.49 0.79 7.55
CA GLU A 38 4.30 0.02 8.78
C GLU A 38 5.47 0.31 9.72
N MET A 39 5.16 0.55 10.99
CA MET A 39 6.15 0.78 12.05
C MET A 39 5.94 -0.25 13.16
N TRP A 40 7.01 -0.89 13.63
CA TRP A 40 6.98 -1.82 14.74
C TRP A 40 8.20 -1.63 15.64
N ARG A 41 8.07 -2.01 16.91
CA ARG A 41 9.20 -1.99 17.85
C ARG A 41 9.97 -3.30 17.73
N THR A 42 11.27 -3.21 17.51
CA THR A 42 12.17 -4.37 17.55
C THR A 42 12.29 -4.81 19.02
N GLY A 43 11.72 -5.98 19.34
CA GLY A 43 11.68 -6.54 20.71
C GLY A 43 10.35 -7.22 21.09
N ASP A 44 9.23 -6.85 20.46
CA ASP A 44 7.93 -7.52 20.70
C ASP A 44 7.81 -8.89 20.00
N SER A 45 8.67 -9.17 19.02
CA SER A 45 8.63 -10.41 18.22
C SER A 45 9.47 -11.56 18.78
N GLU A 46 10.29 -11.33 19.81
CA GLU A 46 11.30 -12.29 20.30
C GLU A 46 11.10 -12.75 21.76
N VAL A 47 9.90 -12.56 22.34
CA VAL A 47 9.55 -13.21 23.61
C VAL A 47 9.02 -14.63 23.35
N GLY A 48 9.89 -15.45 22.74
CA GLY A 48 9.65 -16.86 22.46
C GLY A 48 10.94 -17.65 22.70
N GLN A 49 11.09 -18.15 23.92
CA GLN A 49 12.11 -19.10 24.39
C GLN A 49 13.56 -18.60 24.56
N GLY A 50 13.82 -18.08 25.76
CA GLY A 50 14.99 -18.48 26.55
C GLY A 50 16.36 -17.94 26.14
N ALA A 51 16.60 -16.64 26.30
CA ALA A 51 17.96 -16.13 26.46
C ALA A 51 17.99 -14.82 27.28
N VAL A 52 18.57 -14.92 28.48
CA VAL A 52 19.17 -13.91 29.35
C VAL A 52 18.83 -12.43 29.09
N LEU A 53 17.91 -11.93 29.91
CA LEU A 53 17.79 -10.52 30.30
C LEU A 53 19.14 -9.98 30.79
N LEU A 54 19.88 -9.24 29.97
CA LEU A 54 20.81 -8.20 30.46
C LEU A 54 21.37 -7.24 29.40
N LEU A 55 21.07 -7.37 28.11
CA LEU A 55 21.67 -6.50 27.07
C LEU A 55 20.70 -6.07 25.95
N CYS A 56 19.38 -6.18 26.12
CA CYS A 56 18.43 -5.63 25.14
C CYS A 56 18.29 -4.11 25.38
N THR A 57 19.25 -3.37 24.84
CA THR A 57 19.20 -1.92 24.72
C THR A 57 17.91 -1.48 24.03
N LEU A 58 17.32 -0.41 24.57
CA LEU A 58 16.12 0.27 24.12
C LEU A 58 15.83 0.19 22.60
N GLY A 59 14.64 -0.29 22.25
CA GLY A 59 13.66 0.60 21.63
C GLY A 59 13.88 1.04 20.18
N ASP A 60 14.55 0.24 19.35
CA ASP A 60 14.63 0.54 17.92
C ASP A 60 13.25 0.39 17.25
N ILE A 61 12.71 1.49 16.72
CA ILE A 61 11.49 1.48 15.90
C ILE A 61 11.92 1.16 14.46
N SER A 62 11.53 -0.01 13.99
CA SER A 62 11.68 -0.40 12.60
C SER A 62 10.54 0.18 11.77
N GLN A 63 10.85 0.63 10.55
CA GLN A 63 9.88 1.11 9.56
C GLN A 63 10.06 0.37 8.23
N LYS A 64 8.96 -0.02 7.60
CA LYS A 64 8.94 -0.54 6.23
C LYS A 64 7.89 0.16 5.39
N THR A 65 8.29 0.51 4.17
CA THR A 65 7.41 1.10 3.17
C THR A 65 7.02 0.05 2.14
N THR A 66 5.72 -0.08 1.86
CA THR A 66 5.18 -0.96 0.82
C THR A 66 4.57 -0.13 -0.31
N TRP A 67 4.97 -0.42 -1.54
CA TRP A 67 4.46 0.25 -2.74
C TRP A 67 3.40 -0.61 -3.42
N HIS A 68 2.20 -0.05 -3.58
CA HIS A 68 1.04 -0.71 -4.19
C HIS A 68 0.80 -0.11 -5.55
N ARG A 69 0.59 -0.95 -6.57
CA ARG A 69 0.16 -0.49 -7.89
C ARG A 69 -1.37 -0.50 -7.97
N ILE A 70 -1.98 0.67 -8.08
CA ILE A 70 -3.43 0.83 -8.15
C ILE A 70 -3.84 0.96 -9.61
N SER A 71 -4.85 0.19 -10.03
CA SER A 71 -5.42 0.24 -11.39
C SER A 71 -6.93 0.47 -11.30
N VAL A 72 -7.40 1.57 -11.88
CA VAL A 72 -8.80 2.01 -11.80
C VAL A 72 -9.46 1.83 -13.17
N PHE A 73 -10.42 0.90 -13.25
CA PHE A 73 -11.11 0.55 -14.49
C PHE A 73 -12.50 1.17 -14.62
N ARG A 74 -13.19 1.41 -13.50
CA ARG A 74 -14.57 1.90 -13.50
C ARG A 74 -14.62 3.31 -14.13
N PRO A 75 -15.34 3.55 -15.24
CA PRO A 75 -15.21 4.78 -16.02
C PRO A 75 -15.27 6.08 -15.22
N GLY A 76 -16.35 6.32 -14.45
CA GLY A 76 -16.47 7.54 -13.67
C GLY A 76 -15.40 7.71 -12.60
N LEU A 77 -15.03 6.63 -11.89
CA LEU A 77 -13.98 6.70 -10.88
C LEU A 77 -12.60 6.89 -11.51
N ARG A 78 -12.34 6.23 -12.65
CA ARG A 78 -11.10 6.32 -13.40
C ARG A 78 -10.83 7.75 -13.85
N ASP A 79 -11.84 8.42 -14.38
CA ASP A 79 -11.71 9.76 -14.93
C ASP A 79 -11.51 10.79 -13.81
N VAL A 80 -12.25 10.66 -12.69
CA VAL A 80 -12.03 11.45 -11.47
C VAL A 80 -10.63 11.24 -10.90
N THR A 81 -10.18 9.99 -10.79
CA THR A 81 -8.82 9.68 -10.31
C THR A 81 -7.77 10.34 -11.20
N TYR A 82 -7.93 10.30 -12.53
CA TYR A 82 -6.97 10.94 -13.44
C TYR A 82 -6.97 12.47 -13.35
N GLN A 83 -8.14 13.08 -13.16
CA GLN A 83 -8.26 14.54 -13.09
C GLN A 83 -7.71 15.13 -11.78
N TYR A 84 -7.98 14.46 -10.66
CA TYR A 84 -7.80 15.06 -9.33
C TYR A 84 -6.66 14.45 -8.51
N VAL A 85 -6.28 13.19 -8.74
CA VAL A 85 -5.14 12.61 -8.01
C VAL A 85 -3.84 13.13 -8.59
N ARG A 86 -2.91 13.51 -7.70
CA ARG A 86 -1.58 14.02 -8.02
C ARG A 86 -0.55 13.32 -7.15
N LYS A 87 0.71 13.33 -7.58
CA LYS A 87 1.85 12.94 -6.74
C LYS A 87 1.83 13.75 -5.44
N GLY A 88 1.93 13.07 -4.30
CA GLY A 88 1.82 13.67 -2.97
C GLY A 88 1.25 12.71 -1.94
#